data_AF-A0A167FRR8-F1
#
_entry.id   AF-A0A167FRR8-F1
#
_cell.length_a   1.000
_cell.length_b   1.000
_cell.length_c   1.000
_cell.angle_alpha   90.00
_cell.angle_beta   90.00
_cell.angle_gamma   90.00
#
_symmetry.space_group_name_H-M   'P 1'
#
loop_
_entity.id
_entity.type
_entity.pdbx_description
1 polymer ?
#
loop_
_entity_poly.entity_id
_entity_poly.type
_entity_poly.pdbx_seq_one_letter_code
_entity_poly.pdbx_strand_id
1 'polypeptide(L)'
;MKVVLPVQSIGHRVLERRQSLYEVLSKLPNDGVGFGLLQTRWRGKQIFDSYWHISRVKLKNEGTKGKAWGRLVWKGKVVSKHQEQIRGGLKYFWTTASPSVIPLPRHVPDGDLSSAPIPAEVAAKPVAA
;
A
#
# COMPACT_ATOMS: atom_id res chain seq x y z
N MET A 1 -46.94 -15.95 -12.18
CA MET A 1 -45.88 -16.13 -11.17
C MET A 1 -44.84 -15.04 -11.38
N LYS A 2 -44.78 -14.01 -10.53
CA LYS A 2 -43.83 -12.90 -10.67
C LYS A 2 -42.50 -13.34 -10.07
N VAL A 3 -41.50 -13.53 -10.92
CA VAL A 3 -40.11 -13.76 -10.50
C VAL A 3 -39.59 -12.45 -9.93
N VAL A 4 -39.47 -12.38 -8.62
CA VAL A 4 -38.77 -11.30 -7.93
C VAL A 4 -37.28 -11.59 -8.07
N LEU A 5 -36.62 -10.89 -8.98
CA LEU A 5 -35.17 -10.87 -9.04
C LEU A 5 -34.65 -10.12 -7.81
N PRO A 6 -33.66 -10.64 -7.07
CA PRO A 6 -33.02 -9.87 -6.02
C PRO A 6 -32.34 -8.66 -6.67
N VAL A 7 -32.75 -7.47 -6.23
CA VAL A 7 -32.05 -6.22 -6.54
C VAL A 7 -30.61 -6.40 -6.06
N GLN A 8 -29.71 -6.66 -7.00
CA GLN A 8 -28.28 -6.61 -6.73
C GLN A 8 -28.01 -5.18 -6.28
N SER A 9 -27.63 -5.02 -5.02
CA SER A 9 -27.23 -3.74 -4.44
C SER A 9 -26.11 -3.17 -5.31
N ILE A 10 -26.50 -2.26 -6.20
CA ILE A 10 -25.61 -1.50 -7.06
C ILE A 10 -24.62 -0.84 -6.12
N GLY A 11 -23.36 -1.19 -6.35
CA GLY A 11 -22.23 -1.00 -5.46
C GLY A 11 -22.38 0.22 -4.59
N HIS A 12 -22.45 -0.02 -3.28
CA HIS A 12 -22.06 0.97 -2.31
C HIS A 12 -20.68 1.44 -2.76
N ARG A 13 -20.62 2.60 -3.42
CA ARG A 13 -19.44 3.45 -3.39
C ARG A 13 -19.35 3.87 -1.93
N VAL A 14 -18.87 2.93 -1.09
CA VAL A 14 -18.61 3.15 0.32
C VAL A 14 -17.72 4.36 0.30
N LEU A 15 -18.26 5.52 0.66
CA LEU A 15 -17.46 6.71 0.88
C LEU A 15 -16.40 6.22 1.86
N GLU A 16 -15.14 6.11 1.41
CA GLU A 16 -14.07 5.50 2.18
C GLU A 16 -14.14 6.13 3.56
N ARG A 17 -14.48 5.31 4.57
CA ARG A 17 -14.61 5.80 5.94
C ARG A 17 -13.30 6.51 6.24
N ARG A 18 -13.40 7.80 6.57
CA ARG A 18 -12.28 8.64 6.96
C ARG A 18 -11.55 7.96 8.11
N GLN A 19 -10.42 7.33 7.81
CA GLN A 19 -9.62 6.60 8.77
C GLN A 19 -8.27 7.27 8.92
N SER A 20 -7.82 7.32 10.16
CA SER A 20 -6.44 7.68 10.47
C SER A 20 -5.49 6.57 10.04
N LEU A 21 -4.21 6.89 9.94
CA LEU A 21 -3.16 5.91 9.64
C LEU A 21 -3.23 4.71 10.57
N TYR A 22 -3.43 4.94 11.87
CA TYR A 22 -3.38 3.89 12.88
C TYR A 22 -4.60 2.98 12.85
N GLU A 23 -5.78 3.51 12.53
CA GLU A 23 -6.99 2.70 12.35
C GLU A 23 -6.92 1.81 11.10
N VAL A 24 -6.26 2.29 10.03
CA VAL A 24 -6.01 1.45 8.85
C VAL A 24 -5.03 0.34 9.23
N LEU A 25 -3.93 0.67 9.90
CA LEU A 25 -2.92 -0.30 10.31
C LEU A 25 -3.47 -1.35 11.27
N SER A 26 -4.33 -0.98 12.21
CA SER A 26 -4.90 -1.92 13.19
C SER A 26 -5.83 -2.97 12.57
N LYS A 27 -6.37 -2.69 11.37
CA LYS A 27 -7.22 -3.62 10.62
C LYS A 27 -6.44 -4.54 9.71
N LEU A 28 -5.18 -4.19 9.41
CA LEU A 28 -4.34 -4.95 8.51
C LEU A 28 -3.62 -6.08 9.27
N PRO A 29 -3.31 -7.20 8.59
CA PRO A 29 -2.49 -8.24 9.18
C PRO A 29 -1.09 -7.69 9.49
N ASN A 30 -0.48 -8.16 10.58
CA ASN A 30 0.84 -7.72 11.06
C ASN A 30 0.96 -6.20 11.23
N ASP A 31 -0.09 -5.56 11.76
CA ASP A 31 -0.20 -4.10 11.91
C ASP A 31 0.08 -3.32 10.60
N GLY A 32 -0.13 -3.95 9.44
CA GLY A 32 0.12 -3.36 8.14
C GLY A 32 1.60 -3.25 7.74
N VAL A 33 2.51 -3.95 8.41
CA VAL A 33 3.93 -4.03 7.97
C VAL A 33 4.01 -4.70 6.59
N GLY A 34 4.73 -4.06 5.66
CA GLY A 34 4.83 -4.47 4.26
C GLY A 34 3.72 -3.91 3.35
N PHE A 35 2.68 -3.29 3.91
CA PHE A 35 1.65 -2.65 3.10
C PHE A 35 2.08 -1.26 2.64
N GLY A 36 1.59 -0.87 1.46
CA GLY A 36 1.66 0.50 0.97
C GLY A 36 0.43 1.29 1.40
N LEU A 37 0.61 2.40 2.11
CA LEU A 37 -0.46 3.31 2.51
C LEU A 37 -0.32 4.65 1.82
N LEU A 38 -1.41 5.20 1.32
CA LEU A 38 -1.44 6.52 0.69
C LEU A 38 -2.39 7.46 1.43
N GLN A 39 -2.13 8.75 1.31
CA GLN A 39 -3.04 9.77 1.80
C GLN A 39 -4.15 10.00 0.77
N THR A 40 -5.41 9.95 1.16
CA THR A 40 -6.55 10.11 0.24
C THR A 40 -6.50 11.43 -0.55
N ARG A 41 -5.91 12.49 0.05
CA ARG A 41 -5.67 13.78 -0.63
C ARG A 41 -4.75 13.69 -1.86
N TRP A 42 -3.90 12.67 -1.94
CA TRP A 42 -3.04 12.45 -3.12
C TRP A 42 -3.86 12.00 -4.32
N ARG A 43 -4.92 11.20 -4.09
CA ARG A 43 -5.87 10.82 -5.15
C ARG A 43 -6.57 12.04 -5.76
N GLY A 44 -7.03 12.98 -4.92
CA GLY A 44 -7.65 14.22 -5.38
C GLY A 44 -6.72 15.13 -6.19
N LYS A 45 -5.40 14.95 -6.04
CA LYS A 45 -4.37 15.67 -6.81
C LYS A 45 -3.82 14.86 -7.98
N GLN A 46 -4.42 13.70 -8.30
CA GLN A 46 -3.94 12.77 -9.32
C GLN A 46 -2.46 12.38 -9.14
N ILE A 47 -2.01 12.32 -7.89
CA ILE A 47 -0.66 11.84 -7.55
C ILE A 47 -0.76 10.33 -7.36
N PHE A 48 -0.55 9.61 -8.45
CA PHE A 48 -0.47 8.16 -8.47
C PHE A 48 0.93 7.67 -8.09
N ASP A 49 1.05 6.37 -7.80
CA ASP A 49 2.31 5.69 -7.45
C ASP A 49 3.07 6.31 -6.28
N SER A 50 2.36 7.05 -5.42
CA SER A 50 2.90 7.65 -4.21
C SER A 50 2.26 6.97 -3.01
N TYR A 51 3.08 6.32 -2.20
CA TYR A 51 2.65 5.61 -1.00
C TYR A 51 3.80 5.52 0.00
N TRP A 52 3.45 5.39 1.27
CA TRP A 52 4.36 5.01 2.33
C TRP A 52 4.37 3.50 2.44
N HIS A 53 5.54 2.90 2.24
CA HIS A 53 5.72 1.49 2.54
C HIS A 53 6.02 1.32 4.02
N ILE A 54 5.12 0.65 4.73
CA ILE A 54 5.19 0.50 6.17
C ILE A 54 6.22 -0.58 6.53
N SER A 55 7.09 -0.24 7.48
CA SER A 55 8.20 -1.12 7.91
C SER A 55 8.15 -1.45 9.38
N ARG A 56 7.63 -0.55 10.20
CA ARG A 56 7.48 -0.74 11.64
C ARG A 56 6.29 0.05 12.12
N VAL A 57 5.55 -0.51 13.07
CA VAL A 57 4.42 0.15 13.70
C VAL A 57 4.49 -0.05 15.20
N LYS A 58 4.13 0.98 15.96
CA LYS A 58 3.86 0.93 17.39
C LYS A 58 2.49 1.55 17.62
N LEU A 59 1.46 0.72 17.60
CA LEU A 59 0.10 1.13 17.93
C LEU A 59 -0.05 1.29 19.45
N LYS A 60 -0.96 2.18 19.85
CA LYS A 60 -1.38 2.45 21.23
C LYS A 60 -2.90 2.63 21.26
N ASN A 61 -3.52 2.40 22.42
CA ASN A 61 -4.97 2.54 22.62
C ASN A 61 -5.75 1.84 21.49
N GLU A 62 -5.48 0.54 21.30
CA GLU A 62 -6.17 -0.32 20.33
C GLU A 62 -6.16 0.20 18.88
N GLY A 63 -5.07 0.89 18.48
CA GLY A 63 -4.93 1.40 17.11
C GLY A 63 -5.56 2.78 16.88
N THR A 64 -6.04 3.45 17.93
CA THR A 64 -6.49 4.86 17.82
C THR A 64 -5.32 5.81 17.64
N LYS A 65 -4.17 5.50 18.24
CA LYS A 65 -2.95 6.35 18.21
C LYS A 65 -1.73 5.47 18.02
N GLY A 66 -0.60 6.07 17.70
CA GLY A 66 0.64 5.31 17.58
C GLY A 66 1.79 6.09 16.99
N LYS A 67 2.79 5.33 16.57
CA LYS A 67 3.89 5.77 15.70
C LYS A 67 4.06 4.73 14.62
N ALA A 68 4.25 5.17 13.38
CA ALA A 68 4.55 4.29 12.25
C ALA A 68 5.81 4.80 11.57
N TRP A 69 6.60 3.87 11.04
CA TRP A 69 7.80 4.13 10.26
C TRP A 69 7.71 3.43 8.92
N GLY A 70 8.24 4.09 7.89
CA GLY A 70 8.20 3.57 6.54
C GLY A 70 9.17 4.29 5.63
N ARG A 71 9.22 3.85 4.39
CA ARG A 71 9.91 4.57 3.32
C ARG A 71 8.87 5.22 2.42
N LEU A 72 9.09 6.47 2.06
CA LEU A 72 8.23 7.13 1.09
C LEU A 72 8.61 6.67 -0.31
N VAL A 73 7.62 6.14 -1.02
CA VAL A 73 7.63 5.98 -2.46
C VAL A 73 6.87 7.16 -3.04
N TRP A 74 7.50 7.91 -3.92
CA TRP A 74 6.93 9.08 -4.57
C TRP A 74 6.99 8.89 -6.07
N LYS A 75 5.83 8.86 -6.73
CA LYS A 75 5.69 8.63 -8.17
C LYS A 75 6.51 7.42 -8.66
N GLY A 76 6.43 6.31 -7.93
CA GLY A 76 7.14 5.06 -8.21
C GLY A 76 8.60 5.02 -7.78
N LYS A 77 9.19 6.12 -7.28
CA LYS A 77 10.59 6.17 -6.84
C LYS A 77 10.69 6.17 -5.31
N VAL A 78 11.58 5.35 -4.75
CA VAL A 78 11.87 5.40 -3.31
C VAL A 78 12.68 6.66 -3.03
N VAL A 79 12.10 7.62 -2.32
CA VAL A 79 12.76 8.90 -2.00
C VAL A 79 13.42 8.89 -0.62
N SER A 80 12.94 8.05 0.29
CA SER A 80 13.54 7.92 1.62
C SER A 80 14.70 6.92 1.61
N LYS A 81 15.90 7.39 1.97
CA LYS A 81 17.10 6.53 2.13
C LYS A 81 16.95 5.56 3.30
N HIS A 82 16.34 6.01 4.39
CA HIS A 82 16.14 5.23 5.61
C HIS A 82 14.66 5.11 5.96
N GLN A 83 14.33 4.26 6.94
CA GLN A 83 12.98 4.21 7.48
C GLN A 83 12.72 5.49 8.28
N GLU A 84 11.77 6.29 7.82
CA GLU A 84 11.40 7.56 8.42
C GLU A 84 10.08 7.43 9.18
N GLN A 85 9.92 8.23 10.23
CA GLN A 85 8.67 8.29 10.96
C GLN A 85 7.61 8.99 10.11
N ILE A 86 6.48 8.31 9.90
CA ILE A 86 5.34 8.84 9.14
C ILE A 86 4.64 9.89 9.99
N ARG A 87 4.66 11.14 9.51
CA ARG A 87 4.00 12.28 10.17
C ARG A 87 2.56 12.44 9.68
N GLY A 88 1.72 13.05 10.51
CA GLY A 88 0.33 13.34 10.15
C GLY A 88 -0.61 12.14 10.16
N GLY A 89 -0.26 11.06 10.89
CA GLY A 89 -1.07 9.85 10.97
C GLY A 89 -2.51 10.08 11.44
N LEU A 90 -2.72 11.01 12.38
CA LEU A 90 -4.07 11.43 12.84
C LEU A 90 -4.66 12.60 12.04
N LYS A 91 -3.82 13.35 11.32
CA LYS A 91 -4.21 14.60 10.66
C LYS A 91 -4.87 14.34 9.31
N TYR A 92 -4.38 13.35 8.58
CA TYR A 92 -4.82 13.03 7.24
C TYR A 92 -5.64 11.75 7.24
N PHE A 93 -6.43 11.60 6.18
CA PHE A 93 -7.10 10.35 5.87
C PHE A 93 -6.17 9.46 5.06
N TRP A 94 -6.13 8.20 5.46
CA TRP A 94 -5.25 7.18 4.90
C TRP A 94 -6.09 6.05 4.32
N THR A 95 -5.58 5.43 3.28
CA THR A 95 -6.15 4.22 2.68
C THR A 95 -5.01 3.36 2.14
N THR A 96 -5.29 2.08 1.88
CA THR A 96 -4.32 1.18 1.26
C THR A 96 -4.11 1.55 -0.20
N ALA A 97 -2.86 1.53 -0.63
CA ALA A 97 -2.49 1.72 -2.03
C ALA A 97 -2.83 0.46 -2.86
N SER A 98 -2.67 -0.71 -2.25
CA SER A 98 -2.99 -2.02 -2.82
C SER A 98 -3.68 -2.89 -1.76
N PRO A 99 -4.57 -3.82 -2.14
CA PRO A 99 -5.09 -4.84 -1.21
C PRO A 99 -4.02 -5.83 -0.72
N SER A 100 -2.85 -5.88 -1.36
CA SER A 100 -1.74 -6.78 -1.01
C SER A 100 -0.52 -6.06 -0.47
N VAL A 101 0.36 -6.82 0.20
CA VAL A 101 1.73 -6.39 0.56
C VAL A 101 2.44 -5.96 -0.72
N ILE A 102 2.92 -4.73 -0.74
CA ILE A 102 3.64 -4.18 -1.89
C ILE A 102 5.12 -4.31 -1.57
N PRO A 103 5.89 -5.18 -2.24
CA PRO A 103 7.33 -5.19 -2.06
C PRO A 103 7.87 -3.79 -2.42
N LEU A 104 8.67 -3.21 -1.52
CA LEU A 104 9.37 -1.96 -1.83
C LEU A 104 10.05 -2.08 -3.20
N PRO A 105 9.89 -1.08 -4.09
CA PRO A 105 10.73 -1.01 -5.27
C PRO A 105 12.16 -1.11 -4.76
N ARG A 106 12.91 -2.11 -5.26
CA ARG A 106 14.31 -2.27 -4.88
C ARG A 106 14.97 -0.93 -5.14
N HIS A 107 15.50 -0.33 -4.09
CA HIS A 107 16.41 0.79 -4.25
C HIS A 107 17.62 0.17 -4.94
N VAL A 108 17.65 0.25 -6.27
CA VAL A 108 18.87 0.00 -7.04
C VAL A 108 19.75 1.19 -6.65
N PRO A 109 20.79 1.02 -5.79
CA PRO A 109 21.77 2.09 -5.70
C PRO A 109 22.26 2.34 -7.12
N ASP A 110 22.47 3.60 -7.50
CA ASP A 110 22.92 4.06 -8.84
C ASP A 110 24.27 3.46 -9.31
N GLY A 111 24.71 2.30 -8.80
CA GLY A 111 25.95 1.62 -9.15
C GLY A 111 25.90 0.10 -9.12
N ASP A 112 24.72 -0.54 -9.19
CA ASP A 112 24.69 -2.01 -9.33
C ASP A 112 23.61 -2.48 -10.32
N LEU A 113 24.01 -2.52 -11.60
CA LEU A 113 23.25 -3.13 -12.69
C LEU A 113 23.20 -4.68 -12.58
N SER A 114 23.70 -5.31 -11.51
CA SER A 114 23.86 -6.77 -11.44
C SER A 114 22.82 -7.53 -10.61
N SER A 115 21.76 -6.89 -10.09
CA SER A 115 20.77 -7.61 -9.25
C SER A 115 19.32 -7.22 -9.53
N ALA A 116 18.92 -7.29 -10.80
CA ALA A 116 17.54 -7.70 -11.08
C ALA A 116 17.47 -9.22 -10.92
N PRO A 117 16.58 -9.80 -10.08
CA PRO A 117 16.07 -11.11 -10.41
C PRO A 117 15.24 -10.88 -11.66
N ILE A 118 15.75 -11.46 -12.71
CA ILE A 118 14.97 -11.91 -13.85
C ILE A 118 13.60 -12.36 -13.31
N PRO A 119 12.47 -11.73 -13.70
CA PRO A 119 11.18 -12.32 -13.40
C PRO A 119 11.19 -13.73 -13.97
N ALA A 120 10.83 -14.71 -13.14
CA ALA A 120 10.69 -16.11 -13.52
C ALA A 120 9.49 -16.29 -14.46
N GLU A 121 9.57 -15.71 -15.65
CA GLU A 121 8.65 -15.93 -16.75
C GLU A 121 9.46 -16.33 -17.97
N VAL A 122 9.07 -17.46 -18.58
CA VAL A 122 9.73 -18.20 -19.67
C VAL A 122 10.76 -19.23 -19.18
N ALA A 123 10.24 -20.23 -18.46
CA ALA A 123 10.70 -21.60 -18.63
C ALA A 123 9.61 -22.39 -19.37
N ALA A 124 10.06 -23.16 -20.36
CA ALA A 124 9.37 -24.20 -21.11
C ALA A 124 8.49 -23.79 -22.30
N LYS A 125 9.03 -24.02 -23.50
CA LYS A 125 8.51 -25.04 -24.43
C LYS A 125 9.67 -25.68 -25.22
N PRO A 126 9.60 -26.99 -25.54
CA PRO A 126 10.76 -27.82 -25.84
C PRO A 126 11.22 -27.72 -27.28
N VAL A 127 12.51 -28.00 -27.47
CA VAL A 127 13.17 -28.26 -28.75
C VAL A 127 12.45 -29.40 -29.50
N ALA A 128 12.21 -29.21 -30.79
CA ALA A 128 11.67 -30.23 -31.68
C ALA A 128 12.60 -30.40 -32.88
N ALA A 129 12.96 -31.67 -33.09
CA ALA A 129 13.55 -32.33 -34.28
C ALA A 129 14.93 -31.87 -34.77
#